data_AF-A0A085B9L3-F1
#
_entry.id   AF-A0A085B9L3-F1
#
_cell.length_a   1.000
_cell.length_b   1.000
_cell.length_c   1.000
_cell.angle_alpha   90.00
_cell.angle_beta   90.00
_cell.angle_gamma   90.00
#
_symmetry.space_group_name_H-M   'P 1'
#
loop_
_entity.id
_entity.type
_entity.pdbx_description
1 polymer ?
#
loop_
_entity_poly.entity_id
_entity_poly.type
_entity_poly.pdbx_seq_one_letter_code
_entity_poly.pdbx_strand_id
1 'polypeptide(L)'
;MKEELIGNIKLFAKISGKASLAWIKVALIGAIIMIVNIVIAIILLGDNTGGGFPASAHAGMLGAVMGFILLFVVEFWTALLMTVGILAPILFIVLANKNAIASAVYNVWKYKIADFIEPKIDFYIDKILQKQPGFLKNITEWSVVKVKLLDTINNDSQTPKLQKRIIKFVLKKIKMDDVNFKDPNTNLSTILSLKIRQFIEGFAEPDLKLVWILVGIDIVLIILAFVFNHQ
;
A
#
# COMPACT_ATOMS: atom_id res chain seq x y z
N MET A 1 17.35 20.11 22.94
CA MET A 1 15.99 19.52 23.01
C MET A 1 14.99 20.13 22.02
N LYS A 2 14.72 21.46 22.00
CA LYS A 2 13.79 22.05 21.00
C LYS A 2 14.33 22.03 19.56
N GLU A 3 15.61 22.30 19.34
CA GLU A 3 16.20 22.29 17.98
C GLU A 3 16.26 20.90 17.35
N GLU A 4 16.56 19.88 18.15
CA GLU A 4 16.57 18.47 17.73
C GLU A 4 15.16 17.98 17.35
N LEU A 5 14.15 18.41 18.10
CA LEU A 5 12.74 18.14 17.80
C LEU A 5 12.31 18.79 16.46
N ILE A 6 12.72 20.04 16.22
CA ILE A 6 12.43 20.77 14.97
C ILE A 6 13.16 20.14 13.77
N GLY A 7 14.41 19.71 13.96
CA GLY A 7 15.17 18.96 12.96
C GLY A 7 14.47 17.66 12.55
N ASN A 8 14.01 16.89 13.54
CA ASN A 8 13.29 15.64 13.33
C ASN A 8 11.94 15.85 12.61
N ILE A 9 11.20 16.91 12.94
CA ILE A 9 9.94 17.25 12.25
C ILE A 9 10.18 17.58 10.77
N LYS A 10 11.20 18.39 10.45
CA LYS A 10 11.54 18.72 9.05
C LYS A 10 11.96 17.49 8.25
N LEU A 11 12.70 16.57 8.85
CA LEU A 11 13.09 15.31 8.22
C LEU A 11 11.88 14.40 7.95
N PHE A 12 10.96 14.28 8.91
CA PHE A 12 9.71 13.55 8.71
C PHE A 12 8.82 14.19 7.64
N ALA A 13 8.74 15.52 7.59
CA ALA A 13 8.03 16.22 6.52
C ALA A 13 8.65 15.92 5.15
N LYS A 14 9.98 15.88 5.05
CA LYS A 14 10.69 15.51 3.81
C LYS A 14 10.42 14.08 3.37
N ILE A 15 10.42 13.12 4.30
CA ILE A 15 10.06 11.72 4.03
C ILE A 15 8.61 11.62 3.60
N SER A 16 7.71 12.29 4.31
CA SER A 16 6.30 12.34 3.96
C SER A 16 6.10 12.90 2.56
N GLY A 17 6.80 13.98 2.21
CA GLY A 17 6.75 14.56 0.87
C GLY A 17 7.20 13.56 -0.20
N LYS A 18 8.32 12.87 0.00
CA LYS A 18 8.80 11.83 -0.94
C LYS A 18 7.85 10.65 -1.06
N ALA A 19 7.30 10.18 0.06
CA ALA A 19 6.32 9.09 0.07
C ALA A 19 5.03 9.49 -0.65
N SER A 20 4.53 10.71 -0.41
CA SER A 20 3.38 11.28 -1.11
C SER A 20 3.64 11.43 -2.60
N LEU A 21 4.84 11.89 -3.01
CA LEU A 21 5.21 11.96 -4.42
C LEU A 21 5.23 10.58 -5.08
N ALA A 22 5.78 9.56 -4.40
CA ALA A 22 5.76 8.18 -4.90
C ALA A 22 4.32 7.64 -5.03
N TRP A 23 3.45 8.00 -4.09
CA TRP A 23 2.02 7.68 -4.14
C TRP A 23 1.35 8.33 -5.36
N ILE A 24 1.51 9.66 -5.49
CA ILE A 24 0.90 10.47 -6.55
C ILE A 24 1.33 9.95 -7.93
N LYS A 25 2.61 9.64 -8.12
CA LYS A 25 3.10 9.09 -9.40
C LYS A 25 2.34 7.83 -9.82
N VAL A 26 2.18 6.87 -8.90
CA VAL A 26 1.49 5.60 -9.21
C VAL A 26 -0.02 5.82 -9.38
N ALA A 27 -0.64 6.63 -8.52
CA ALA A 27 -2.07 6.93 -8.61
C ALA A 27 -2.41 7.65 -9.92
N LEU A 28 -1.56 8.57 -10.38
CA LEU A 28 -1.74 9.30 -11.63
C LEU A 28 -1.65 8.38 -12.85
N ILE A 29 -0.71 7.43 -12.86
CA ILE A 29 -0.65 6.40 -13.92
C ILE A 29 -1.96 5.60 -13.99
N GLY A 30 -2.48 5.16 -12.84
CA GLY A 30 -3.75 4.45 -12.77
C GLY A 30 -4.95 5.28 -13.24
N ALA A 31 -4.95 6.58 -12.93
CA ALA A 31 -5.99 7.50 -13.40
C ALA A 31 -5.92 7.70 -14.93
N ILE A 32 -4.73 7.78 -15.51
CA ILE A 32 -4.56 7.86 -16.97
C ILE A 32 -5.09 6.58 -17.61
N ILE A 33 -4.72 5.40 -17.12
CA ILE A 33 -5.22 4.11 -17.63
C ILE A 33 -6.75 4.05 -17.57
N MET A 34 -7.35 4.43 -16.44
CA MET A 34 -8.81 4.51 -16.31
C MET A 34 -9.43 5.37 -17.41
N ILE A 35 -8.92 6.59 -17.60
CA ILE A 35 -9.48 7.53 -18.58
C ILE A 35 -9.30 6.98 -19.99
N VAL A 36 -8.11 6.52 -20.34
CA VAL A 36 -7.80 5.98 -21.67
C VAL A 36 -8.70 4.79 -21.99
N ASN A 37 -8.81 3.82 -21.08
CA ASN A 37 -9.63 2.62 -21.30
C ASN A 37 -11.10 2.93 -21.43
N ILE A 38 -11.64 3.80 -20.56
CA ILE A 38 -13.06 4.17 -20.62
C ILE A 38 -13.36 4.93 -21.92
N VAL A 39 -12.51 5.89 -22.31
CA VAL A 39 -12.71 6.66 -23.53
C VAL A 39 -12.64 5.76 -24.77
N ILE A 40 -11.61 4.91 -24.87
CA ILE A 40 -11.46 3.98 -25.99
C ILE A 40 -12.65 3.01 -26.04
N ALA A 41 -13.04 2.42 -24.91
CA ALA A 41 -14.17 1.50 -24.87
C ALA A 41 -15.48 2.19 -25.31
N ILE A 42 -15.73 3.44 -24.91
CA ILE A 42 -16.91 4.20 -25.33
C ILE A 42 -16.90 4.44 -26.85
N ILE A 43 -15.74 4.81 -27.43
CA ILE A 43 -15.60 5.01 -28.88
C ILE A 43 -15.89 3.70 -29.62
N LEU A 44 -15.23 2.61 -29.22
CA LEU A 44 -15.38 1.29 -29.85
C LEU A 44 -16.82 0.75 -29.78
N LEU A 45 -17.52 0.95 -28.65
CA LEU A 45 -18.93 0.60 -28.50
C LEU A 45 -19.86 1.51 -29.30
N GLY A 46 -19.50 2.78 -29.51
CA GLY A 46 -20.28 3.74 -30.28
C GLY A 46 -20.26 3.45 -31.78
N ASP A 47 -19.17 2.88 -32.28
CA ASP A 47 -19.01 2.51 -33.69
C ASP A 47 -19.74 1.19 -34.04
N ASN A 48 -20.11 0.37 -33.04
CA ASN A 48 -20.86 -0.87 -33.24
C ASN A 48 -22.37 -0.63 -33.14
N THR A 49 -23.07 -0.80 -34.27
CA THR A 49 -24.53 -0.65 -34.41
C THR A 49 -25.34 -1.80 -33.78
N GLY A 50 -24.67 -2.81 -33.22
CA GLY A 50 -25.25 -3.97 -32.54
C GLY A 50 -25.82 -3.66 -31.16
N GLY A 51 -26.93 -2.91 -31.11
CA GLY A 51 -28.06 -2.96 -30.16
C GLY A 51 -27.92 -3.29 -28.65
N GLY A 52 -26.74 -3.36 -28.03
CA GLY A 52 -26.59 -3.90 -26.68
C GLY A 52 -26.67 -2.85 -25.56
N PHE A 53 -25.83 -1.81 -25.62
CA PHE A 53 -25.62 -0.88 -24.50
C PHE A 53 -26.46 0.40 -24.57
N PRO A 54 -26.63 1.07 -25.73
CA PRO A 54 -27.42 2.29 -25.82
C PRO A 54 -28.91 2.04 -25.54
N ALA A 55 -29.45 0.90 -25.98
CA ALA A 55 -30.87 0.54 -25.80
C ALA A 55 -31.18 0.10 -24.36
N SER A 56 -30.27 -0.62 -23.70
CA SER A 56 -30.49 -1.16 -22.35
C SER A 56 -30.27 -0.12 -21.23
N ALA A 57 -29.45 0.91 -21.47
CA ALA A 57 -29.21 1.99 -20.51
C ALA A 57 -30.48 2.82 -20.21
N HIS A 58 -31.45 2.84 -21.13
CA HIS A 58 -32.73 3.52 -20.96
C HIS A 58 -33.72 2.74 -20.06
N ALA A 59 -33.44 1.46 -19.74
CA ALA A 59 -34.27 0.60 -18.90
C ALA A 59 -33.89 0.64 -17.40
N GLY A 60 -33.13 1.64 -16.97
CA GLY A 60 -32.69 1.83 -15.59
C GLY A 60 -31.50 0.94 -15.19
N MET A 61 -31.19 0.90 -13.88
CA MET A 61 -29.97 0.26 -13.36
C MET A 61 -29.86 -1.23 -13.69
N LEU A 62 -30.97 -1.97 -13.64
CA LEU A 62 -30.99 -3.40 -14.01
C LEU A 62 -30.71 -3.59 -15.51
N GLY A 63 -31.25 -2.72 -16.37
CA GLY A 63 -30.98 -2.73 -17.81
C GLY A 63 -29.52 -2.41 -18.14
N ALA A 64 -28.91 -1.46 -17.41
CA ALA A 64 -27.49 -1.14 -17.56
C ALA A 64 -26.58 -2.31 -17.15
N VAL A 65 -26.88 -2.99 -16.04
CA VAL A 65 -26.11 -4.17 -15.59
C VAL A 65 -26.24 -5.32 -16.59
N MET A 66 -27.47 -5.63 -17.04
CA MET A 66 -27.69 -6.69 -18.02
C MET A 66 -27.05 -6.37 -19.38
N GLY A 67 -27.14 -5.11 -19.82
CA GLY A 67 -26.45 -4.65 -21.03
C GLY A 67 -24.94 -4.79 -20.93
N PHE A 68 -24.35 -4.44 -19.78
CA PHE A 68 -22.94 -4.63 -19.54
C PHE A 68 -22.51 -6.10 -19.56
N ILE A 69 -23.32 -7.01 -19.00
CA ILE A 69 -23.06 -8.46 -19.07
C ILE A 69 -23.14 -8.95 -20.52
N LEU A 70 -24.11 -8.48 -21.30
CA LEU A 70 -24.23 -8.83 -22.72
C LEU A 70 -23.04 -8.35 -23.55
N LEU A 71 -22.39 -7.23 -23.18
CA LEU A 71 -21.16 -6.81 -23.84
C LEU A 71 -20.05 -7.85 -23.73
N PHE A 72 -20.00 -8.66 -22.68
CA PHE A 72 -19.01 -9.75 -22.61
C PHE A 72 -19.29 -10.89 -23.59
N VAL A 73 -20.50 -10.99 -24.12
CA VAL A 73 -20.88 -12.00 -25.12
C VAL A 73 -20.62 -11.48 -26.53
N VAL A 74 -20.98 -10.21 -26.79
CA VAL A 74 -20.96 -9.62 -28.13
C VAL A 74 -19.64 -8.90 -28.43
N GLU A 75 -19.04 -8.26 -27.44
CA GLU A 75 -17.89 -7.36 -27.57
C GLU A 75 -16.87 -7.63 -26.46
N PHE A 76 -16.51 -8.91 -26.29
CA PHE A 76 -15.77 -9.40 -25.12
C PHE A 76 -14.56 -8.53 -24.75
N TRP A 77 -13.73 -8.17 -25.74
CA TRP A 77 -12.50 -7.40 -25.52
C TRP A 77 -12.78 -5.96 -25.11
N THR A 78 -13.77 -5.32 -25.71
CA THR A 78 -14.18 -3.95 -25.38
C THR A 78 -14.85 -3.89 -24.01
N ALA A 79 -15.66 -4.91 -23.66
CA ALA A 79 -16.24 -5.08 -22.32
C ALA A 79 -15.15 -5.27 -21.25
N LEU A 80 -14.15 -6.09 -21.55
CA LEU A 80 -13.00 -6.33 -20.67
C LEU A 80 -12.18 -5.05 -20.47
N LEU A 81 -11.92 -4.29 -21.55
CA LEU A 81 -11.25 -2.99 -21.50
C LEU A 81 -11.99 -2.00 -20.60
N MET A 82 -13.32 -1.90 -20.75
CA MET A 82 -14.16 -1.03 -19.91
C MET A 82 -14.10 -1.45 -18.43
N THR A 83 -14.13 -2.76 -18.17
CA THR A 83 -14.02 -3.31 -16.80
C THR A 83 -12.68 -2.96 -16.17
N VAL A 84 -11.58 -3.14 -16.92
CA VAL A 84 -10.24 -2.76 -16.46
C VAL A 84 -10.18 -1.26 -16.21
N GLY A 85 -10.77 -0.43 -17.07
CA GLY A 85 -10.89 1.01 -16.84
C GLY A 85 -11.53 1.34 -15.49
N ILE A 86 -12.65 0.70 -15.14
CA ILE A 86 -13.37 0.92 -13.87
C ILE A 86 -12.56 0.41 -12.66
N LEU A 87 -11.89 -0.74 -12.78
CA LEU A 87 -11.16 -1.37 -11.67
C LEU A 87 -9.72 -0.86 -11.48
N ALA A 88 -9.11 -0.28 -12.52
CA ALA A 88 -7.73 0.21 -12.50
C ALA A 88 -7.47 1.21 -11.35
N PRO A 89 -8.33 2.20 -11.05
CA PRO A 89 -8.10 3.11 -9.94
C PRO A 89 -7.93 2.38 -8.60
N ILE A 90 -8.75 1.35 -8.33
CA ILE A 90 -8.68 0.59 -7.08
C ILE A 90 -7.34 -0.14 -6.98
N LEU A 91 -6.95 -0.84 -8.04
CA LEU A 91 -5.69 -1.59 -8.11
C LEU A 91 -4.47 -0.66 -7.95
N PHE A 92 -4.48 0.47 -8.66
CA PHE A 92 -3.37 1.43 -8.62
C PHE A 92 -3.32 2.21 -7.29
N ILE A 93 -4.44 2.44 -6.59
CA ILE A 93 -4.42 2.97 -5.21
C ILE A 93 -3.72 1.99 -4.25
N VAL A 94 -3.97 0.68 -4.38
CA VAL A 94 -3.30 -0.35 -3.57
C VAL A 94 -1.79 -0.34 -3.85
N LEU A 95 -1.38 -0.29 -5.12
CA LEU A 95 0.02 -0.20 -5.51
C LEU A 95 0.67 1.12 -5.06
N ALA A 96 -0.03 2.24 -5.16
CA ALA A 96 0.42 3.54 -4.69
C ALA A 96 0.69 3.51 -3.18
N ASN A 97 -0.20 2.89 -2.39
CA ASN A 97 0.00 2.71 -0.95
C ASN A 97 1.23 1.85 -0.65
N LYS A 98 1.40 0.73 -1.36
CA LYS A 98 2.59 -0.13 -1.23
C LYS A 98 3.86 0.65 -1.54
N ASN A 99 3.87 1.41 -2.64
CA ASN A 99 5.03 2.17 -3.09
C ASN A 99 5.37 3.35 -2.15
N ALA A 100 4.35 4.04 -1.64
CA ALA A 100 4.52 5.13 -0.68
C ALA A 100 5.15 4.65 0.63
N ILE A 101 4.72 3.50 1.15
CA ILE A 101 5.28 2.91 2.37
C ILE A 101 6.72 2.45 2.12
N ALA A 102 6.98 1.77 1.00
CA ALA A 102 8.33 1.35 0.64
C ALA A 102 9.28 2.55 0.51
N SER A 103 8.83 3.63 -0.15
CA SER A 103 9.57 4.88 -0.23
C SER A 103 9.79 5.53 1.13
N ALA A 104 8.78 5.51 2.01
CA ALA A 104 8.93 6.03 3.37
C ALA A 104 10.02 5.27 4.15
N VAL A 105 9.99 3.93 4.11
CA VAL A 105 10.98 3.07 4.80
C VAL A 105 12.39 3.27 4.23
N TYR A 106 12.53 3.28 2.91
CA TYR A 106 13.82 3.55 2.25
C TYR A 106 14.37 4.93 2.62
N ASN A 107 13.52 5.97 2.67
CA ASN A 107 14.00 7.30 3.04
C ASN A 107 14.28 7.42 4.55
N VAL A 108 13.59 6.66 5.42
CA VAL A 108 13.95 6.53 6.85
C VAL A 108 15.37 5.99 6.99
N TRP A 109 15.71 4.93 6.24
CA TRP A 109 17.08 4.40 6.19
C TRP A 109 18.07 5.45 5.66
N LYS A 110 17.78 6.00 4.48
CA LYS A 110 18.66 6.94 3.76
C LYS A 110 19.00 8.19 4.58
N TYR A 111 18.07 8.66 5.41
CA TYR A 111 18.27 9.80 6.29
C TYR A 111 18.71 9.42 7.71
N LYS A 112 19.09 8.15 7.96
CA LYS A 112 19.54 7.61 9.25
C LYS A 112 18.55 7.87 10.40
N ILE A 113 17.26 7.84 10.10
CA ILE A 113 16.19 8.04 11.11
C ILE A 113 15.92 6.74 11.90
N ALA A 114 16.72 5.70 11.70
CA ALA A 114 16.66 4.48 12.53
C ALA A 114 16.77 4.82 14.03
N ASP A 115 17.65 5.77 14.36
CA ASP A 115 17.87 6.28 15.73
C ASP A 115 16.63 6.99 16.32
N PHE A 116 15.59 7.28 15.52
CA PHE A 116 14.30 7.78 16.00
C PHE A 116 13.28 6.66 16.24
N ILE A 117 13.39 5.53 15.54
CA ILE A 117 12.46 4.41 15.73
C ILE A 117 12.74 3.70 17.04
N GLU A 118 14.00 3.55 17.43
CA GLU A 118 14.42 2.93 18.69
C GLU A 118 13.75 3.57 19.93
N PRO A 119 13.86 4.90 20.17
CA PRO A 119 13.19 5.54 21.31
C PRO A 119 11.67 5.42 21.28
N LYS A 120 11.07 5.31 20.08
CA LYS A 120 9.62 5.11 19.94
C LYS A 120 9.21 3.68 20.27
N ILE A 121 10.04 2.69 19.93
CA ILE A 121 9.83 1.29 20.30
C ILE A 121 9.92 1.15 21.81
N ASP A 122 10.93 1.76 22.43
CA ASP A 122 11.11 1.78 23.88
C ASP A 122 9.90 2.38 24.58
N PHE A 123 9.45 3.55 24.10
CA PHE A 123 8.22 4.18 24.58
C PHE A 123 6.99 3.24 24.52
N TYR A 124 6.84 2.45 23.46
CA TYR A 124 5.73 1.51 23.35
C TYR A 124 5.87 0.30 24.27
N ILE A 125 7.10 -0.22 24.47
CA ILE A 125 7.37 -1.29 25.42
C ILE A 125 7.11 -0.81 26.85
N ASP A 126 7.59 0.38 27.20
CA ASP A 126 7.36 0.99 28.52
C ASP A 126 5.87 1.19 28.78
N LYS A 127 5.11 1.65 27.79
CA LYS A 127 3.65 1.82 27.91
C LYS A 127 2.93 0.49 28.12
N ILE A 128 3.42 -0.61 27.55
CA ILE A 128 2.90 -1.96 27.81
C ILE A 128 3.25 -2.39 29.23
N LEU A 129 4.50 -2.18 29.66
CA LEU A 129 4.99 -2.54 30.99
C LEU A 129 4.29 -1.76 32.12
N GLN A 130 4.00 -0.48 31.91
CA GLN A 130 3.22 0.34 32.84
C GLN A 130 1.80 -0.18 33.01
N LYS A 131 1.17 -0.66 31.93
CA LYS A 131 -0.17 -1.26 31.98
C LYS A 131 -0.17 -2.68 32.53
N GLN A 132 0.92 -3.43 32.31
CA GLN A 132 1.06 -4.83 32.69
C GLN A 132 2.49 -5.13 33.18
N PRO A 133 2.80 -4.80 34.44
CA PRO A 133 4.11 -5.04 35.04
C PRO A 133 4.29 -6.55 35.21
N GLY A 134 5.06 -7.17 34.31
CA GLY A 134 5.20 -8.63 34.22
C GLY A 134 4.87 -9.20 32.84
N PHE A 135 4.39 -8.38 31.90
CA PHE A 135 4.15 -8.81 30.53
C PHE A 135 5.37 -9.52 29.93
N LEU A 136 6.58 -8.94 30.09
CA LEU A 136 7.82 -9.51 29.55
C LEU A 136 8.19 -10.88 30.16
N LYS A 137 7.83 -11.12 31.43
CA LYS A 137 8.14 -12.38 32.13
C LYS A 137 7.28 -13.55 31.64
N ASN A 138 6.15 -13.25 31.01
CA ASN A 138 5.19 -14.24 30.52
C ASN A 138 5.23 -14.40 28.99
N ILE A 139 6.21 -13.81 28.31
CA ILE A 139 6.32 -13.94 26.86
C ILE A 139 6.91 -15.31 26.52
N THR A 140 6.12 -16.12 25.84
CA THR A 140 6.58 -17.37 25.23
C THR A 140 6.85 -17.22 23.74
N GLU A 141 6.21 -16.27 23.06
CA GLU A 141 6.24 -16.15 21.60
C GLU A 141 6.19 -14.69 21.10
N TRP A 142 6.90 -14.44 19.99
CA TRP A 142 6.91 -13.15 19.29
C TRP A 142 5.52 -12.66 18.88
N SER A 143 4.63 -13.57 18.47
CA SER A 143 3.27 -13.23 18.02
C SER A 143 2.49 -12.44 19.08
N VAL A 144 2.63 -12.82 20.35
CA VAL A 144 1.96 -12.15 21.48
C VAL A 144 2.47 -10.72 21.65
N VAL A 145 3.80 -10.56 21.58
CA VAL A 145 4.48 -9.25 21.66
C VAL A 145 4.06 -8.36 20.52
N LYS A 146 4.09 -8.90 19.29
CA LYS A 146 3.74 -8.20 18.06
C LYS A 146 2.31 -7.67 18.09
N VAL A 147 1.35 -8.50 18.50
CA VAL A 147 -0.06 -8.09 18.61
C VAL A 147 -0.21 -6.93 19.60
N LYS A 148 0.46 -7.01 20.75
CA LYS A 148 0.33 -5.98 21.79
C LYS A 148 1.01 -4.66 21.44
N LEU A 149 2.16 -4.73 20.78
CA LEU A 149 2.82 -3.55 20.22
C LEU A 149 1.92 -2.91 19.15
N LEU A 150 1.38 -3.69 18.21
CA LEU A 150 0.48 -3.17 17.18
C LEU A 150 -0.76 -2.50 17.78
N ASP A 151 -1.37 -3.09 18.80
CA ASP A 151 -2.51 -2.51 19.52
C ASP A 151 -2.13 -1.20 20.23
N THR A 152 -1.00 -1.18 20.93
CA THR A 152 -0.51 0.02 21.62
C THR A 152 -0.23 1.16 20.63
N ILE A 153 0.34 0.86 19.46
CA ILE A 153 0.58 1.83 18.39
C ILE A 153 -0.75 2.31 17.77
N ASN A 154 -1.72 1.42 17.59
CA ASN A 154 -3.05 1.79 17.09
C ASN A 154 -3.70 2.85 17.99
N ASN A 155 -3.67 2.61 19.31
CA ASN A 155 -4.35 3.42 20.32
C ASN A 155 -3.59 4.70 20.73
N ASP A 156 -2.41 4.97 20.17
CA ASP A 156 -1.60 6.14 20.53
C ASP A 156 -1.95 7.42 19.76
N SER A 157 -2.81 8.30 20.25
CA SER A 157 -3.19 9.52 19.51
C SER A 157 -2.05 10.53 19.28
N GLN A 158 -0.94 10.45 20.01
CA GLN A 158 0.14 11.44 19.98
C GLN A 158 1.14 11.23 18.84
N THR A 159 1.26 10.01 18.32
CA THR A 159 2.21 9.72 17.24
C THR A 159 1.59 9.97 15.86
N PRO A 160 2.26 10.74 14.97
CA PRO A 160 1.80 11.00 13.61
C PRO A 160 1.43 9.73 12.82
N LYS A 161 0.39 9.82 11.98
CA LYS A 161 -0.14 8.67 11.20
C LYS A 161 0.94 7.99 10.35
N LEU A 162 1.85 8.76 9.74
CA LEU A 162 2.94 8.21 8.92
C LEU A 162 3.95 7.44 9.77
N GLN A 163 4.36 7.99 10.92
CA GLN A 163 5.25 7.31 11.85
C GLN A 163 4.65 5.97 12.30
N LYS A 164 3.37 5.97 12.69
CA LYS A 164 2.64 4.73 13.00
C LYS A 164 2.66 3.74 11.85
N ARG A 165 2.44 4.18 10.60
CA ARG A 165 2.45 3.30 9.42
C ARG A 165 3.81 2.66 9.20
N ILE A 166 4.89 3.44 9.32
CA ILE A 166 6.27 2.96 9.19
C ILE A 166 6.56 1.91 10.27
N ILE A 167 6.33 2.24 11.55
CA ILE A 167 6.60 1.33 12.67
C ILE A 167 5.78 0.04 12.54
N LYS A 168 4.48 0.13 12.23
CA LYS A 168 3.65 -1.06 11.99
C LYS A 168 4.14 -1.90 10.82
N PHE A 169 4.56 -1.28 9.73
CA PHE A 169 5.04 -1.99 8.56
C PHE A 169 6.31 -2.79 8.88
N VAL A 170 7.28 -2.13 9.50
CA VAL A 170 8.54 -2.75 9.92
C VAL A 170 8.26 -3.90 10.91
N LEU A 171 7.47 -3.63 11.96
CA LEU A 171 7.09 -4.64 12.96
C LEU A 171 6.35 -5.84 12.35
N LYS A 172 5.53 -5.61 11.31
CA LYS A 172 4.86 -6.70 10.59
C LYS A 172 5.82 -7.59 9.81
N LYS A 173 6.93 -7.04 9.34
CA LYS A 173 7.90 -7.71 8.46
C LYS A 173 9.07 -8.38 9.19
N ILE A 174 9.40 -7.93 10.39
CA ILE A 174 10.46 -8.54 11.20
C ILE A 174 10.03 -9.95 11.65
N LYS A 175 10.98 -10.87 11.53
CA LYS A 175 10.94 -12.22 12.10
C LYS A 175 11.82 -12.27 13.34
N MET A 176 11.40 -13.03 14.34
CA MET A 176 12.14 -13.23 15.59
C MET A 176 12.27 -14.72 15.91
N ASP A 177 12.45 -15.50 14.85
CA ASP A 177 12.49 -16.96 14.92
C ASP A 177 13.76 -17.45 15.64
N ASP A 178 14.78 -16.58 15.73
CA ASP A 178 16.08 -16.81 16.36
C ASP A 178 16.19 -16.24 17.79
N VAL A 179 15.10 -15.70 18.35
CA VAL A 179 15.10 -15.07 19.68
C VAL A 179 14.52 -16.03 20.72
N ASN A 180 15.31 -16.33 21.77
CA ASN A 180 14.83 -17.11 22.89
C ASN A 180 14.11 -16.22 23.92
N PHE A 181 12.80 -16.05 23.75
CA PHE A 181 11.97 -15.24 24.66
C PHE A 181 11.88 -15.79 26.09
N LYS A 182 12.32 -17.03 26.34
CA LYS A 182 12.30 -17.65 27.68
C LYS A 182 13.54 -17.32 28.51
N ASP A 183 14.57 -16.70 27.93
CA ASP A 183 15.76 -16.30 28.67
C ASP A 183 15.46 -15.02 29.50
N PRO A 184 15.59 -15.06 30.85
CA PRO A 184 15.33 -13.92 31.74
C PRO A 184 16.18 -12.68 31.45
N ASN A 185 17.33 -12.83 30.77
CA ASN A 185 18.24 -11.74 30.43
C ASN A 185 17.95 -11.13 29.05
N THR A 186 16.90 -11.58 28.36
CA THR A 186 16.52 -11.08 27.03
C THR A 186 16.00 -9.65 27.12
N ASN A 187 16.82 -8.69 26.68
CA ASN A 187 16.35 -7.31 26.51
C ASN A 187 15.57 -7.17 25.19
N LEU A 188 14.25 -7.28 25.28
CA LEU A 188 13.35 -7.19 24.13
C LEU A 188 13.50 -5.87 23.36
N SER A 189 13.70 -4.75 24.06
CA SER A 189 13.88 -3.43 23.44
C SER A 189 15.11 -3.44 22.54
N THR A 190 16.26 -3.88 23.08
CA THR A 190 17.52 -3.93 22.33
C THR A 190 17.43 -4.86 21.13
N ILE A 191 16.87 -6.06 21.30
CA ILE A 191 16.73 -7.04 20.22
C ILE A 191 15.80 -6.51 19.13
N LEU A 192 14.68 -5.88 19.51
CA LEU A 192 13.72 -5.32 18.57
C LEU A 192 14.33 -4.15 17.79
N SER A 193 15.02 -3.25 18.47
CA SER A 193 15.76 -2.14 17.85
C SER A 193 16.80 -2.64 16.84
N LEU A 194 17.57 -3.66 17.21
CA LEU A 194 18.57 -4.26 16.33
C LEU A 194 17.94 -4.92 15.09
N LYS A 195 16.86 -5.70 15.26
CA LYS A 195 16.13 -6.32 14.14
C LYS A 195 15.46 -5.30 13.22
N ILE A 196 14.95 -4.21 13.79
CA ILE A 196 14.40 -3.07 13.04
C ILE A 196 15.49 -2.43 12.20
N ARG A 197 16.65 -2.15 12.80
CA ARG A 197 17.78 -1.55 12.12
C ARG A 197 18.26 -2.41 10.96
N GLN A 198 18.46 -3.70 11.18
CA GLN A 198 18.83 -4.67 10.14
C GLN A 198 17.80 -4.73 9.00
N PHE A 199 16.50 -4.75 9.33
CA PHE A 199 15.44 -4.75 8.31
C PHE A 199 15.43 -3.47 7.47
N ILE A 200 15.60 -2.32 8.11
CA ILE A 200 15.61 -1.01 7.46
C ILE A 200 16.88 -0.85 6.61
N GLU A 201 18.03 -1.32 7.09
CA GLU A 201 19.31 -1.32 6.37
C GLU A 201 19.30 -2.23 5.14
N GLY A 202 18.61 -3.38 5.23
CA GLY A 202 18.42 -4.29 4.10
C GLY A 202 17.34 -3.84 3.10
N PHE A 203 16.70 -2.68 3.30
CA PHE A 203 15.57 -2.26 2.48
C PHE A 203 16.03 -1.61 1.16
N ALA A 204 15.79 -2.31 0.05
CA ALA A 204 16.10 -1.79 -1.29
C ALA A 204 15.23 -0.60 -1.70
N GLU A 205 15.68 0.16 -2.71
CA GLU A 205 14.91 1.27 -3.28
C GLU A 205 13.58 0.75 -3.86
N PRO A 206 12.45 1.45 -3.63
CA PRO A 206 11.17 1.07 -4.20
C PRO A 206 11.20 0.99 -5.73
N ASP A 207 10.71 -0.11 -6.27
CA ASP A 207 10.65 -0.39 -7.71
C ASP A 207 9.22 -0.27 -8.27
N LEU A 208 9.10 0.26 -9.48
CA LEU A 208 7.86 0.41 -10.25
C LEU A 208 7.62 -0.73 -11.25
N LYS A 209 8.45 -1.77 -11.31
CA LYS A 209 8.29 -2.91 -12.24
C LYS A 209 6.86 -3.44 -12.35
N LEU A 210 6.18 -3.69 -11.23
CA LEU A 210 4.79 -4.19 -11.25
C LEU A 210 3.82 -3.20 -11.91
N VAL A 211 4.03 -1.89 -11.72
CA VAL A 211 3.23 -0.84 -12.35
C VAL A 211 3.42 -0.88 -13.87
N TRP A 212 4.67 -1.01 -14.33
CA TRP A 212 4.98 -1.09 -15.75
C TRP A 212 4.50 -2.38 -16.41
N ILE A 213 4.53 -3.51 -15.71
CA ILE A 213 3.95 -4.77 -16.21
C ILE A 213 2.44 -4.60 -16.44
N LEU A 214 1.73 -3.96 -15.50
CA LEU A 214 0.30 -3.71 -15.65
C LEU A 214 0.02 -2.76 -16.82
N VAL A 215 0.82 -1.71 -16.99
CA VAL A 215 0.75 -0.83 -18.17
C VAL A 215 0.96 -1.63 -19.46
N GLY A 216 1.92 -2.55 -19.50
CA GLY A 216 2.15 -3.39 -20.67
C GLY A 216 0.97 -4.30 -20.99
N ILE A 217 0.37 -4.94 -19.97
CA ILE A 217 -0.83 -5.76 -20.12
C ILE A 217 -2.00 -4.91 -20.64
N ASP A 218 -2.16 -3.70 -20.12
CA ASP A 218 -3.20 -2.76 -20.52
C ASP A 218 -3.08 -2.34 -22.00
N ILE A 219 -1.87 -2.06 -22.46
CA ILE A 219 -1.60 -1.76 -23.88
C ILE A 219 -1.99 -2.95 -24.77
N VAL A 220 -1.63 -4.17 -24.37
CA VAL A 220 -2.03 -5.38 -25.11
C VAL A 220 -3.55 -5.51 -25.15
N LEU A 221 -4.24 -5.24 -24.05
CA LEU A 221 -5.70 -5.27 -23.99
C LEU A 221 -6.34 -4.23 -24.93
N ILE A 222 -5.79 -3.01 -24.99
CA ILE A 222 -6.23 -1.99 -25.95
C ILE A 222 -6.08 -2.49 -27.39
N ILE A 223 -4.92 -3.08 -27.73
CA ILE A 223 -4.68 -3.63 -29.09
C ILE A 223 -5.69 -4.73 -29.40
N LEU A 224 -5.93 -5.65 -28.47
CA LEU A 224 -6.90 -6.73 -28.65
C LEU A 224 -8.32 -6.17 -28.84
N ALA A 225 -8.71 -5.16 -28.06
CA ALA A 225 -10.00 -4.50 -28.24
C ALA A 225 -10.13 -3.94 -29.66
N PHE A 226 -9.15 -3.20 -30.17
CA PHE A 226 -9.19 -2.67 -31.54
C PHE A 226 -9.22 -3.75 -32.63
N VAL A 227 -8.41 -4.82 -32.50
CA VAL A 227 -8.31 -5.87 -33.52
C VAL A 227 -9.61 -6.68 -33.62
N PHE A 228 -10.29 -6.90 -32.50
CA PHE A 228 -11.46 -7.76 -32.40
C PHE A 228 -12.80 -7.01 -32.32
N ASN A 229 -12.82 -5.68 -32.37
CA ASN A 229 -14.04 -4.86 -32.27
C ASN A 229 -15.04 -5.02 -33.45
N HIS A 230 -14.70 -5.83 -34.47
CA HIS A 230 -15.49 -5.95 -35.70
C HIS A 230 -15.69 -7.41 -36.16
N GLN A 231 -15.51 -8.39 -35.26
CA GLN A 231 -15.81 -9.80 -35.51
C GLN A 231 -17.06 -10.22 -34.75
#